data_AF-A0A558B427-F1
#
_entry.id   AF-A0A558B427-F1
#
_cell.length_a   1.000
_cell.length_b   1.000
_cell.length_c   1.000
_cell.angle_alpha   90.00
_cell.angle_beta   90.00
_cell.angle_gamma   90.00
#
_symmetry.space_group_name_H-M   'P 1'
#
loop_
_entity.id
_entity.type
_entity.pdbx_description
1 polymer ?
#
loop_
_entity_poly.entity_id
_entity_poly.type
_entity_poly.pdbx_seq_one_letter_code
_entity_poly.pdbx_strand_id
1 'polypeptide(L)' 'MTIRLLEPRVAARWQRRPNALIAPVEPRCPEPAQLYSLIVLTLARHRPDSGDGPCEVCRQRWPCDSVRLAYRLREGF' A
#
# COMPACT_ATOMS: atom_id res chain seq x y z
N MET A 1 43.85 -7.58 -25.09
CA MET A 1 42.67 -7.22 -25.91
C MET A 1 41.57 -6.77 -24.98
N THR A 2 41.21 -5.50 -25.11
CA THR A 2 40.20 -4.75 -24.39
C THR A 2 38.83 -5.02 -24.99
N ILE A 3 37.77 -5.13 -24.18
CA ILE A 3 36.47 -4.48 -24.42
C ILE A 3 35.82 -4.26 -23.04
N ARG A 4 35.74 -2.98 -22.67
CA ARG A 4 34.85 -2.42 -21.64
C ARG A 4 33.42 -2.44 -22.16
N LEU A 5 32.41 -2.77 -21.37
CA LEU A 5 31.10 -2.10 -21.43
C LEU A 5 30.34 -2.15 -20.09
N LEU A 6 30.32 -0.98 -19.43
CA LEU A 6 29.29 -0.36 -18.58
C LEU A 6 28.71 -1.11 -17.36
N GLU A 7 29.28 -0.81 -16.19
CA GLU A 7 28.47 -0.47 -15.02
C GLU A 7 27.89 0.95 -15.18
N PRO A 8 26.69 1.18 -14.67
CA PRO A 8 26.54 2.32 -13.79
C PRO A 8 26.00 1.85 -12.45
N ARG A 9 26.93 1.81 -11.49
CA ARG A 9 26.69 2.04 -10.06
C ARG A 9 25.55 3.05 -9.92
N VAL A 10 24.38 2.61 -9.46
CA VAL A 10 23.31 3.54 -9.05
C VAL A 10 23.82 4.21 -7.78
N ALA A 11 24.52 5.32 -7.97
CA ALA A 11 24.92 6.20 -6.92
C ALA A 11 23.65 6.62 -6.18
N ALA A 12 23.51 6.15 -4.93
CA ALA A 12 22.54 6.65 -3.98
C ALA A 12 22.80 8.15 -3.78
N ARG A 13 22.15 8.96 -4.63
CA ARG A 13 22.26 10.42 -4.58
C ARG A 13 21.27 10.90 -3.53
N TRP A 14 21.69 10.87 -2.28
CA TRP A 14 21.04 11.51 -1.15
C TRP A 14 20.99 13.03 -1.38
N GLN A 15 19.99 13.49 -2.14
CA GLN A 15 19.69 14.91 -2.22
C GLN A 15 19.00 15.31 -0.92
N ARG A 16 19.82 15.75 0.05
CA ARG A 16 19.35 16.51 1.21
C ARG A 16 18.67 17.78 0.70
N ARG A 17 17.33 17.79 0.69
CA ARG A 17 16.57 19.04 0.77
C ARG A 17 16.47 19.44 2.25
N PRO A 18 16.86 20.66 2.63
CA PRO A 18 16.76 21.11 4.01
C PRO A 18 15.33 21.56 4.34
N ASN A 19 14.86 21.07 5.49
CA ASN A 19 13.76 21.58 6.32
C ASN A 19 12.34 21.60 5.71
N ALA A 20 11.66 20.46 5.76
CA ALA A 20 10.28 20.45 6.20
C ALA A 20 10.28 19.85 7.60
N LEU A 21 9.89 20.63 8.61
CA LEU A 21 9.58 20.13 9.95
C LEU A 21 8.33 19.23 9.83
N ILE A 22 8.53 18.01 9.34
CA ILE A 22 7.52 16.96 9.43
C ILE A 22 7.56 16.54 10.90
N ALA A 23 6.63 17.09 11.69
CA ALA A 23 6.38 16.55 13.01
C ALA A 23 6.24 15.03 12.86
N PRO A 24 6.91 14.21 13.70
CA PRO A 24 6.72 12.77 13.64
C PRO A 24 5.23 12.50 13.81
N VAL A 25 4.58 12.06 12.73
CA VAL A 25 3.22 11.56 12.83
C VAL A 25 3.38 10.24 13.57
N GLU A 26 3.16 10.26 14.87
CA GLU A 26 3.00 8.99 15.58
C GLU A 26 1.87 8.25 14.86
N PRO A 27 2.07 6.98 14.48
CA PRO A 27 1.02 6.18 13.91
C PRO A 27 -0.07 6.01 14.98
N ARG A 28 -1.04 6.94 14.99
CA ARG A 28 -2.21 6.85 15.85
C ARG A 28 -3.03 5.67 15.36
N CYS A 29 -3.18 4.68 16.23
CA CYS A 29 -4.15 3.62 16.01
C CYS A 29 -5.53 4.29 15.82
N PRO A 30 -6.28 3.96 14.75
CA PRO A 30 -7.59 4.55 14.54
C PRO A 30 -8.52 4.20 15.72
N GLU A 31 -9.36 5.15 16.11
CA GLU A 31 -10.46 4.86 17.03
C GLU A 31 -11.33 3.74 16.47
N PRO A 32 -11.98 2.91 17.29
CA PRO A 32 -12.77 1.77 16.81
C PRO A 32 -13.78 2.14 15.71
N ALA A 33 -14.50 3.26 15.87
CA ALA A 33 -15.44 3.75 14.86
C ALA A 33 -14.76 4.10 13.52
N GLN A 34 -13.53 4.63 13.55
CA GLN A 34 -12.75 4.92 12.36
C GLN A 34 -12.29 3.63 11.69
N LEU A 35 -11.85 2.64 12.47
CA LEU A 35 -11.46 1.33 11.97
C LEU A 35 -12.63 0.63 11.25
N TYR A 36 -13.81 0.60 11.87
CA TYR A 36 -15.01 0.04 11.24
C TYR A 36 -15.37 0.76 9.94
N SER A 37 -15.30 2.10 9.94
CA SER A 37 -15.55 2.89 8.73
C SER A 37 -14.57 2.51 7.61
N LEU A 38 -13.28 2.36 7.92
CA LEU A 38 -12.27 1.96 6.96
C LEU A 38 -12.48 0.53 6.44
N ILE A 39 -12.88 -0.41 7.30
CA ILE A 39 -13.22 -1.78 6.92
C ILE A 39 -14.37 -1.78 5.92
N VAL A 40 -15.47 -1.10 6.25
CA VAL A 40 -16.66 -1.01 5.39
C VAL A 40 -16.32 -0.37 4.05
N LEU A 41 -15.59 0.75 4.06
CA LEU A 41 -15.17 1.42 2.82
C LEU A 41 -14.27 0.53 1.96
N THR A 42 -13.36 -0.23 2.58
CA THR A 42 -12.48 -1.16 1.87
C THR A 42 -13.31 -2.25 1.18
N LEU A 43 -14.24 -2.87 1.89
CA LEU A 43 -15.11 -3.92 1.35
C LEU A 43 -16.08 -3.40 0.28
N ALA A 44 -16.55 -2.16 0.38
CA ALA A 44 -17.43 -1.55 -0.60
C ALA A 44 -16.69 -1.11 -1.87
N ARG A 45 -15.43 -0.67 -1.74
CA ARG A 45 -14.65 -0.09 -2.84
C ARG A 45 -13.92 -1.15 -3.66
N HIS A 46 -13.39 -2.19 -3.03
CA HIS A 46 -12.62 -3.21 -3.73
C HIS A 46 -13.54 -4.28 -4.28
N ARG A 47 -13.49 -4.49 -5.60
CA ARG A 47 -14.22 -5.54 -6.32
C ARG A 47 -13.34 -6.12 -7.44
N PRO A 48 -13.59 -7.36 -7.91
CA PRO A 48 -12.92 -7.92 -9.08
C PRO A 48 -13.47 -7.27 -10.36
N ASP A 49 -12.60 -7.10 -11.36
CA ASP A 49 -12.95 -6.55 -12.68
C ASP A 49 -13.97 -7.44 -13.43
N SER A 50 -13.86 -8.76 -13.28
CA SER A 50 -14.84 -9.73 -13.80
C SER A 50 -14.65 -11.09 -13.13
N GLY A 51 -15.67 -11.62 -12.46
CA GLY A 51 -15.60 -12.92 -11.78
C GLY A 51 -14.40 -13.03 -10.83
N ASP A 52 -13.36 -13.75 -11.26
CA ASP A 52 -12.08 -13.95 -10.56
C ASP A 52 -10.91 -13.08 -11.09
N GLY A 53 -11.22 -12.03 -11.84
CA GLY A 53 -10.26 -11.07 -12.38
C GLY A 53 -9.52 -10.27 -11.30
N PRO A 54 -8.51 -9.46 -11.68
CA PRO A 54 -7.80 -8.63 -10.71
C PRO A 54 -8.74 -7.60 -10.07
N CYS A 55 -8.37 -7.12 -8.88
CA CYS A 55 -9.10 -6.06 -8.21
C CYS A 55 -9.04 -4.76 -9.03
N GLU A 56 -10.18 -4.11 -9.26
CA GLU A 56 -10.24 -2.86 -10.04
C GLU A 56 -9.44 -1.70 -9.40
N VAL A 57 -9.30 -1.71 -8.07
CA VAL A 57 -8.69 -0.60 -7.31
C VAL A 57 -7.16 -0.69 -7.31
N CYS A 58 -6.64 -1.87 -6.92
CA CYS A 58 -5.20 -2.06 -6.73
C CYS A 58 -4.55 -2.96 -7.80
N ARG A 59 -5.34 -3.53 -8.71
CA ARG A 59 -4.91 -4.44 -9.79
C ARG A 59 -4.22 -5.72 -9.34
N GLN A 60 -4.29 -6.05 -8.06
CA GLN A 60 -3.78 -7.33 -7.53
C GLN A 60 -4.78 -8.47 -7.78
N ARG A 61 -4.30 -9.72 -7.70
CA ARG A 61 -5.16 -10.91 -7.79
C ARG A 61 -6.28 -10.86 -6.75
N TRP A 62 -7.51 -11.12 -7.19
CA TRP A 62 -8.65 -11.20 -6.27
C TRP A 62 -8.63 -12.50 -5.43
N PRO A 63 -9.11 -12.47 -4.18
CA PRO A 63 -9.28 -11.28 -3.34
C PRO A 63 -7.93 -10.65 -3.04
N CYS A 64 -7.84 -9.32 -3.16
CA CYS A 64 -6.58 -8.59 -2.90
C CYS A 64 -6.27 -8.48 -1.40
N ASP A 65 -5.03 -8.11 -1.06
CA ASP A 65 -4.57 -8.10 0.34
C ASP A 65 -5.39 -7.16 1.24
N SER A 66 -5.83 -6.00 0.73
CA SER A 66 -6.71 -5.08 1.46
C SER A 66 -8.06 -5.71 1.81
N VAL A 67 -8.67 -6.45 0.88
CA VAL A 67 -9.95 -7.14 1.12
C VAL A 67 -9.77 -8.28 2.11
N ARG A 68 -8.69 -9.08 1.97
CA ARG A 68 -8.38 -10.15 2.92
C ARG A 68 -8.17 -9.61 4.33
N LEU A 69 -7.46 -8.49 4.46
CA LEU A 69 -7.24 -7.83 5.74
C LEU A 69 -8.54 -7.28 6.32
N ALA A 70 -9.34 -6.56 5.52
CA ALA A 70 -10.63 -6.03 5.96
C ALA A 70 -11.59 -7.15 6.41
N TYR A 71 -11.63 -8.27 5.69
CA TYR A 71 -12.41 -9.44 6.08
C TYR A 71 -11.93 -10.04 7.40
N ARG A 72 -10.61 -10.25 7.56
CA ARG A 72 -10.05 -10.75 8.82
C ARG A 72 -10.36 -9.83 10.00
N LEU A 73 -10.24 -8.51 9.81
CA LEU A 73 -10.56 -7.53 10.85
C LEU A 73 -12.05 -7.53 11.17
N ARG A 74 -12.93 -7.71 10.19
CA ARG A 74 -14.37 -7.79 10.43
C ARG A 74 -14.78 -9.03 11.23
N GLU A 75 -14.20 -10.18 10.93
CA GLU A 75 -14.55 -11.46 11.57
C GLU A 75 -13.78 -11.74 12.87
N GLY A 76 -12.65 -11.05 13.07
CA GLY A 76 -11.78 -11.23 14.24
C GLY A 76 -12.10 -10.34 15.44
N PHE A 77 -13.15 -9.51 15.34
CA PHE A 77 -13.71 -8.71 16.43
C PHE A 77 -15.05 -9.28 16.89
#